data_AF-A0A409VRV6-F1
#
_entry.id   AF-A0A409VRV6-F1
#
_cell.length_a   1.000
_cell.length_b   1.000
_cell.length_c   1.000
_cell.angle_alpha   90.00
_cell.angle_beta   90.00
_cell.angle_gamma   90.00
#
_symmetry.space_group_name_H-M   'P 1'
#
loop_
_entity.id
_entity.type
_entity.pdbx_description
1 polymer ?
#
loop_
_entity_poly.entity_id
_entity_poly.type
_entity_poly.pdbx_seq_one_letter_code
_entity_poly.pdbx_strand_id
1 'polypeptide(L)'
;MFSRGSHGLNADATKIGPNEPKYPSNLSAVLYELGQYLECITAIRKAWTRLRARNPTEGKLPTPIESDPLAIKLATRFAKANVNTVASKAASLHDMLSPDVDLDTDIEKFVKLEREGSDDTKIQEMKAAWDQWQNLRDECAQHTSAECGKITDSAAARLRATPILKSSP
;
A
#
# COMPACT_ATOMS: atom_id res chain seq x y z
N MET A 1 -14.58 1.28 43.93
CA MET A 1 -15.54 1.49 42.83
C MET A 1 -14.73 2.00 41.63
N PHE A 2 -14.43 1.13 40.66
CA PHE A 2 -13.67 1.52 39.46
C PHE A 2 -14.67 1.98 38.39
N SER A 3 -14.64 3.27 38.03
CA SER A 3 -15.38 3.78 36.87
C SER A 3 -14.39 4.02 35.73
N ARG A 4 -14.51 3.19 34.68
CA ARG A 4 -13.74 3.27 33.44
C ARG A 4 -14.14 4.55 32.70
N GLY A 5 -13.21 5.50 32.62
CA GLY A 5 -13.31 6.66 31.73
C GLY A 5 -13.03 6.24 30.30
N SER A 6 -14.05 5.75 29.60
CA SER A 6 -14.02 5.44 28.16
C SER A 6 -14.58 6.62 27.36
N HIS A 7 -14.00 7.81 27.45
CA HIS A 7 -14.43 8.96 26.65
C HIS A 7 -13.22 9.77 26.17
N GLY A 8 -12.86 9.58 24.90
CA GLY A 8 -11.80 10.38 24.27
C GLY A 8 -11.49 10.06 22.81
N LEU A 9 -12.36 9.35 22.09
CA LEU A 9 -12.20 9.11 20.65
C LEU A 9 -13.50 9.54 19.96
N ASN A 10 -13.41 10.42 18.96
CA ASN A 10 -14.46 10.84 18.02
C ASN A 10 -15.19 12.19 18.25
N ALA A 11 -14.55 13.21 18.85
CA ALA A 11 -15.09 14.58 18.78
C ALA A 11 -14.48 15.44 17.64
N ASP A 12 -13.29 15.09 17.13
CA ASP A 12 -12.58 15.90 16.12
C ASP A 12 -12.81 15.47 14.65
N ALA A 13 -13.53 14.37 14.42
CA ALA A 13 -13.73 13.82 13.08
C ALA A 13 -14.61 14.70 12.16
N THR A 14 -15.37 15.65 12.72
CA THR A 14 -16.32 16.49 11.98
C THR A 14 -15.75 17.82 11.50
N LYS A 15 -14.51 18.19 11.87
CA LYS A 15 -13.81 19.41 11.41
C LYS A 15 -12.69 19.13 10.40
N ILE A 16 -12.75 17.99 9.72
CA ILE A 16 -11.80 17.65 8.66
C ILE A 16 -12.26 18.38 7.39
N GLY A 17 -11.56 19.45 7.00
CA GLY A 17 -11.83 20.14 5.74
C GLY A 17 -11.80 19.15 4.55
N PRO A 18 -12.58 19.39 3.48
CA PRO A 18 -12.76 18.44 2.37
C PRO A 18 -11.45 18.03 1.68
N ASN A 19 -10.38 18.83 1.84
CA ASN A 19 -9.06 18.63 1.26
C ASN A 19 -8.02 18.05 2.24
N GLU A 20 -8.41 17.59 3.42
CA GLU A 20 -7.49 16.98 4.39
C GLU A 20 -7.12 15.54 3.97
N PRO A 21 -5.81 15.21 3.80
CA PRO A 21 -5.35 13.86 3.47
C PRO A 21 -5.50 12.86 4.62
N LYS A 22 -5.65 13.30 5.89
CA LYS A 22 -5.81 12.39 7.04
C LYS A 22 -7.03 11.48 6.91
N TYR A 23 -8.18 11.98 6.46
CA TYR A 23 -9.38 11.15 6.31
C TYR A 23 -9.20 9.98 5.34
N PRO A 24 -8.82 10.20 4.07
CA PRO A 24 -8.59 9.10 3.15
C PRO A 24 -7.39 8.23 3.56
N SER A 25 -6.39 8.78 4.26
CA SER A 25 -5.31 7.97 4.84
C SER A 25 -5.81 7.01 5.91
N ASN A 26 -6.63 7.47 6.87
CA ASN A 26 -7.23 6.62 7.89
C ASN A 26 -8.17 5.57 7.27
N LEU A 27 -8.98 5.97 6.29
CA LEU A 27 -9.83 5.05 5.53
C LEU A 27 -8.98 3.94 4.88
N SER A 28 -7.86 4.28 4.24
CA SER A 28 -6.98 3.27 3.65
C SER A 28 -6.39 2.31 4.69
N ALA A 29 -6.10 2.78 5.91
CA ALA A 29 -5.64 1.90 6.99
C ALA A 29 -6.72 0.89 7.36
N VAL A 30 -7.97 1.34 7.57
CA VAL A 30 -9.08 0.44 7.89
C VAL A 30 -9.34 -0.56 6.77
N LEU A 31 -9.36 -0.11 5.51
CA LEU A 31 -9.57 -0.99 4.35
C LEU A 31 -8.46 -2.05 4.23
N TYR A 32 -7.21 -1.69 4.52
CA TYR A 32 -6.09 -2.64 4.52
C TYR A 32 -6.27 -3.74 5.57
N GLU A 33 -6.64 -3.39 6.81
CA GLU A 33 -6.89 -4.36 7.88
C GLU A 33 -8.10 -5.26 7.58
N LEU A 34 -9.07 -4.76 6.83
CA LEU A 34 -10.23 -5.54 6.37
C LEU A 34 -9.92 -6.42 5.14
N GLY A 35 -8.71 -6.37 4.59
CA GLY A 35 -8.33 -7.09 3.37
C GLY A 35 -8.91 -6.52 2.07
N GLN A 36 -9.53 -5.34 2.13
CA GLN A 36 -10.12 -4.64 0.98
C GLN A 36 -9.04 -3.83 0.24
N TYR A 37 -8.12 -4.53 -0.41
CA TYR A 37 -6.87 -3.94 -0.90
C TYR A 37 -7.05 -3.01 -2.11
N LEU A 38 -8.02 -3.28 -3.01
CA LEU A 38 -8.29 -2.41 -4.17
C LEU A 38 -8.88 -1.06 -3.74
N GLU A 39 -9.82 -1.09 -2.80
CA GLU A 39 -10.40 0.11 -2.19
C GLU A 39 -9.35 0.86 -1.37
N CYS A 40 -8.48 0.12 -0.66
CA CYS A 40 -7.34 0.69 0.04
C CYS A 40 -6.42 1.49 -0.90
N ILE A 41 -6.02 0.91 -2.04
CA ILE A 41 -5.20 1.58 -3.06
C ILE A 41 -5.89 2.86 -3.55
N THR A 42 -7.19 2.79 -3.83
CA THR A 42 -7.99 3.94 -4.25
C THR A 42 -8.01 5.05 -3.18
N ALA A 43 -8.17 4.69 -1.90
CA ALA A 43 -8.13 5.62 -0.79
C ALA A 43 -6.73 6.23 -0.61
N ILE A 44 -5.65 5.46 -0.82
CA ILE A 44 -4.27 5.96 -0.82
C ILE A 44 -4.07 7.01 -1.90
N ARG A 45 -4.49 6.75 -3.14
CA ARG A 45 -4.39 7.72 -4.25
C ARG A 45 -5.09 9.03 -3.91
N LYS A 46 -6.30 8.97 -3.34
CA LYS A 46 -7.03 10.16 -2.86
C LYS A 46 -6.25 10.91 -1.76
N ALA A 47 -5.66 10.19 -0.81
CA ALA A 47 -4.84 10.80 0.24
C ALA A 47 -3.57 11.45 -0.33
N TRP A 48 -2.91 10.79 -1.28
CA TRP A 48 -1.72 11.27 -1.95
C TRP A 48 -2.00 12.54 -2.76
N THR A 49 -3.05 12.56 -3.57
CA THR A 49 -3.47 13.76 -4.32
C THR A 49 -3.71 14.96 -3.41
N ARG A 50 -4.36 14.75 -2.26
CA ARG A 50 -4.57 15.81 -1.26
C ARG A 50 -3.26 16.25 -0.60
N LEU A 51 -2.32 15.32 -0.41
CA LEU A 51 -1.00 15.62 0.15
C LEU A 51 -0.17 16.46 -0.81
N ARG A 52 -0.21 16.16 -2.12
CA ARG A 52 0.37 16.97 -3.20
C ARG A 52 -0.21 18.39 -3.18
N ALA A 53 -1.54 18.51 -3.11
CA ALA A 53 -2.24 19.80 -3.13
C ALA A 53 -1.92 20.72 -1.93
N ARG A 54 -1.46 20.15 -0.81
CA ARG A 54 -1.03 20.93 0.37
C ARG A 54 0.35 21.53 0.25
N ASN A 55 1.17 21.04 -0.66
CA ASN A 55 2.54 21.47 -0.86
C ASN A 55 2.73 22.02 -2.29
N PRO A 56 2.04 23.12 -2.66
CA PRO A 56 2.26 23.74 -3.97
C PRO A 56 3.69 24.27 -4.01
N THR A 57 4.55 23.56 -4.73
CA THR A 57 5.91 24.03 -5.01
C THR A 57 5.84 24.78 -6.34
N GLU A 58 6.02 26.11 -6.33
CA GLU A 58 6.02 26.90 -7.57
C GLU A 58 6.98 26.29 -8.60
N GLY A 59 6.46 25.93 -9.78
CA GLY A 59 7.26 25.43 -10.90
C GLY A 59 7.68 23.96 -10.88
N LYS A 60 7.26 23.15 -9.89
CA LYS A 60 7.50 21.68 -9.88
C LYS A 60 6.20 20.90 -9.74
N LEU A 61 6.16 19.68 -10.28
CA LEU A 61 5.07 18.74 -10.02
C LEU A 61 4.95 18.57 -8.50
N PRO A 62 3.77 18.82 -7.90
CA PRO A 62 3.64 18.84 -6.45
C PRO A 62 3.90 17.42 -5.94
N THR A 63 5.05 17.22 -5.31
CA THR A 63 5.45 15.99 -4.63
C THR A 63 5.29 16.24 -3.13
N PRO A 64 4.84 15.25 -2.33
CA PRO A 64 4.84 15.41 -0.87
C PRO A 64 6.23 15.75 -0.34
N ILE A 65 6.30 16.53 0.74
CA ILE A 65 7.57 16.84 1.43
C ILE A 65 8.28 15.52 1.76
N GLU A 66 9.57 15.44 1.46
CA GLU A 66 10.34 14.18 1.52
C GLU A 66 10.36 13.53 2.92
N SER A 67 10.24 14.36 3.96
CA SER A 67 10.18 14.00 5.37
C SER A 67 8.76 13.86 5.92
N ASP A 68 7.71 13.90 5.08
CA ASP A 68 6.34 13.81 5.56
C ASP A 68 6.04 12.37 6.06
N PRO A 69 5.77 12.19 7.37
CA PRO A 69 5.52 10.86 7.93
C PRO A 69 4.23 10.23 7.39
N LEU A 70 3.29 11.01 6.87
CA LEU A 70 2.09 10.50 6.21
C LEU A 70 2.43 9.94 4.83
N ALA A 71 3.32 10.58 4.07
CA ALA A 71 3.77 10.08 2.77
C ALA A 71 4.46 8.71 2.92
N ILE A 72 5.36 8.55 3.90
CA ILE A 72 6.04 7.27 4.18
C ILE A 72 5.02 6.16 4.48
N LYS A 73 4.02 6.44 5.32
CA LYS A 73 2.95 5.47 5.66
C LYS A 73 2.10 5.11 4.45
N LEU A 74 1.72 6.08 3.63
CA LEU A 74 0.92 5.86 2.43
C LEU A 74 1.69 5.03 1.41
N ALA A 75 2.95 5.37 1.14
CA ALA A 75 3.81 4.63 0.23
C ALA A 75 4.03 3.18 0.70
N THR A 76 4.30 2.97 2.00
CA THR A 76 4.45 1.62 2.57
C THR A 76 3.17 0.79 2.40
N ARG A 77 2.01 1.36 2.76
CA ARG A 77 0.73 0.67 2.63
C ARG A 77 0.37 0.41 1.17
N PHE A 78 0.74 1.30 0.26
CA PHE A 78 0.51 1.14 -1.16
C PHE A 78 1.21 -0.12 -1.69
N ALA A 79 2.51 -0.27 -1.43
CA ALA A 79 3.27 -1.45 -1.85
C ALA A 79 2.69 -2.73 -1.24
N LYS A 80 2.44 -2.74 0.08
CA LYS A 80 1.85 -3.91 0.76
C LYS A 80 0.45 -4.27 0.24
N ALA A 81 -0.39 -3.27 -0.04
CA ALA A 81 -1.73 -3.49 -0.58
C ALA A 81 -1.66 -4.10 -2.00
N ASN A 82 -0.73 -3.64 -2.84
CA ASN A 82 -0.54 -4.22 -4.17
C ASN A 82 -0.07 -5.68 -4.09
N VAL A 83 0.95 -5.97 -3.27
CA VAL A 83 1.41 -7.36 -3.04
C VAL A 83 0.26 -8.25 -2.56
N ASN A 84 -0.51 -7.78 -1.58
CA ASN A 84 -1.61 -8.56 -1.03
C ASN A 84 -2.79 -8.72 -2.00
N THR A 85 -3.05 -7.74 -2.88
CA THR A 85 -4.08 -7.86 -3.92
C THR A 85 -3.78 -9.00 -4.88
N VAL A 86 -2.51 -9.14 -5.27
CA VAL A 86 -2.06 -10.21 -6.15
C VAL A 86 -2.08 -11.55 -5.41
N ALA A 87 -1.58 -11.59 -4.18
CA ALA A 87 -1.54 -12.80 -3.36
C ALA A 87 -2.95 -13.35 -3.07
N SER A 88 -3.94 -12.49 -2.85
CA SER A 88 -5.34 -12.89 -2.62
C SER A 88 -6.09 -13.28 -3.90
N LYS A 89 -5.45 -13.19 -5.07
CA LYS A 89 -6.07 -13.33 -6.40
C LYS A 89 -7.24 -12.37 -6.63
N ALA A 90 -7.31 -11.27 -5.86
CA ALA A 90 -8.33 -10.25 -6.03
C ALA A 90 -8.14 -9.47 -7.35
N ALA A 91 -6.91 -9.43 -7.87
CA ALA A 91 -6.62 -8.99 -9.23
C ALA A 91 -5.37 -9.70 -9.78
N SER A 92 -5.33 -9.89 -11.10
CA SER A 92 -4.10 -10.25 -11.81
C SER A 92 -3.26 -9.00 -12.06
N LEU A 93 -1.93 -9.12 -11.99
CA LEU A 93 -1.03 -8.03 -12.37
C LEU A 93 -1.19 -7.60 -13.83
N HIS A 94 -1.60 -8.53 -14.69
CA HIS A 94 -1.89 -8.24 -16.09
C HIS A 94 -3.19 -7.46 -16.29
N ASP A 95 -4.11 -7.50 -15.31
CA ASP A 95 -5.39 -6.78 -15.35
C ASP A 95 -5.34 -5.47 -14.54
N MET A 96 -4.26 -5.23 -13.79
CA MET A 96 -4.00 -3.99 -13.05
C MET A 96 -3.55 -2.85 -13.98
N LEU A 97 -4.34 -2.56 -15.01
CA LEU A 97 -4.23 -1.27 -15.72
C LEU A 97 -4.92 -0.22 -14.87
N SER A 98 -4.16 0.43 -14.00
CA SER A 98 -4.66 1.54 -13.21
C SER A 98 -4.90 2.77 -14.10
N PRO A 99 -6.06 3.46 -14.01
CA PRO A 99 -6.32 4.69 -14.75
C PRO A 99 -5.45 5.89 -14.29
N ASP A 100 -4.69 5.74 -13.20
CA ASP A 100 -3.99 6.85 -12.53
C ASP A 100 -2.46 6.62 -12.45
N VAL A 101 -1.87 6.29 -13.60
CA VAL A 101 -0.43 5.94 -13.76
C VAL A 101 0.50 7.05 -13.23
N ASP A 102 0.07 8.32 -13.26
CA ASP A 102 0.86 9.45 -12.77
C ASP A 102 1.09 9.37 -11.25
N LEU A 103 0.05 9.06 -10.46
CA LEU A 103 0.17 8.98 -9.00
C LEU A 103 1.03 7.80 -8.56
N ASP A 104 0.89 6.65 -9.20
CA ASP A 104 1.67 5.46 -8.87
C ASP A 104 3.17 5.72 -9.14
N THR A 105 3.47 6.39 -10.26
CA THR A 105 4.82 6.82 -10.61
C THR A 105 5.37 7.84 -9.61
N ASP A 106 4.54 8.77 -9.13
CA ASP A 106 4.92 9.78 -8.14
C ASP A 106 5.27 9.15 -6.78
N ILE A 107 4.48 8.18 -6.33
CA ILE A 107 4.78 7.41 -5.12
C ILE A 107 6.08 6.62 -5.29
N GLU A 108 6.29 5.98 -6.45
CA GLU A 108 7.54 5.26 -6.73
C GLU A 108 8.77 6.19 -6.71
N LYS A 109 8.66 7.40 -7.28
CA LYS A 109 9.71 8.42 -7.21
C LYS A 109 10.00 8.81 -5.77
N PHE A 110 8.98 9.04 -4.95
CA PHE A 110 9.13 9.38 -3.53
C PHE A 110 9.92 8.31 -2.74
N VAL A 111 9.69 7.03 -3.06
CA VAL A 111 10.38 5.91 -2.40
C VAL A 111 11.86 5.87 -2.77
N LYS A 112 12.17 6.15 -4.04
CA LYS A 112 13.54 6.18 -4.58
C LYS A 112 14.36 7.39 -4.17
N LEU A 113 13.78 8.37 -3.47
CA LEU A 113 14.53 9.49 -2.93
C LEU A 113 15.60 9.00 -1.95
N GLU A 114 16.85 9.33 -2.24
CA GLU A 114 17.97 9.12 -1.34
C GLU A 114 17.81 9.99 -0.11
N ARG A 115 17.89 9.36 1.07
CA ARG A 115 17.76 10.03 2.36
C ARG A 115 19.02 9.69 3.15
N GLU A 116 19.98 10.61 3.15
CA GLU A 116 21.26 10.43 3.84
C GLU A 116 21.05 10.16 5.33
N GLY A 117 21.73 9.15 5.87
CA GLY A 117 21.78 8.89 7.33
C GLY A 117 20.47 8.43 7.98
N SER A 118 19.47 8.00 7.21
CA SER A 118 18.20 7.55 7.75
C SER A 118 18.25 6.08 8.21
N ASP A 119 18.69 5.86 9.44
CA ASP A 119 18.41 4.62 10.21
C ASP A 119 16.94 4.54 10.68
N ASP A 120 16.05 5.39 10.13
CA ASP A 120 14.62 5.34 10.45
C ASP A 120 14.02 4.00 9.97
N THR A 121 13.60 3.20 10.95
CA THR A 121 12.98 1.89 10.74
C THR A 121 11.79 1.95 9.79
N LYS A 122 11.04 3.06 9.74
CA LYS A 122 9.88 3.22 8.86
C LYS A 122 10.30 3.41 7.40
N ILE A 123 11.42 4.08 7.15
CA ILE A 123 11.96 4.24 5.80
C ILE A 123 12.48 2.89 5.29
N GLN A 124 13.14 2.11 6.17
CA GLN A 124 13.59 0.76 5.82
C GLN A 124 12.40 -0.18 5.56
N GLU A 125 11.35 -0.13 6.39
CA GLU A 125 10.11 -0.88 6.16
C GLU A 125 9.45 -0.49 4.83
N MET A 126 9.39 0.80 4.52
CA MET A 126 8.89 1.30 3.24
C MET A 126 9.69 0.70 2.09
N LYS A 127 11.03 0.83 2.10
CA LYS A 127 11.90 0.30 1.05
C LYS A 127 11.72 -1.20 0.88
N ALA A 128 11.76 -1.97 1.96
CA ALA A 128 11.56 -3.43 1.91
C ALA A 128 10.19 -3.83 1.33
N ALA A 129 9.11 -3.12 1.67
CA ALA A 129 7.80 -3.37 1.10
C ALA A 129 7.77 -3.07 -0.42
N TRP A 130 8.48 -2.03 -0.85
CA TRP A 130 8.58 -1.67 -2.26
C TRP A 130 9.45 -2.64 -3.07
N ASP A 131 10.54 -3.14 -2.49
CA ASP A 131 11.36 -4.17 -3.13
C ASP A 131 10.55 -5.44 -3.37
N GLN A 132 9.73 -5.86 -2.40
CA GLN A 132 8.80 -6.99 -2.57
C GLN A 132 7.80 -6.74 -3.70
N TRP A 133 7.23 -5.55 -3.75
CA TRP A 133 6.30 -5.17 -4.81
C TRP A 133 6.96 -5.15 -6.19
N GLN A 134 8.16 -4.56 -6.30
CA GLN A 134 8.91 -4.50 -7.55
C GLN A 134 9.31 -5.88 -8.04
N ASN A 135 9.85 -6.73 -7.16
CA ASN A 135 10.19 -8.10 -7.52
C ASN A 135 8.99 -8.86 -8.08
N LEU A 136 7.83 -8.75 -7.42
CA LEU A 136 6.59 -9.37 -7.89
C LEU A 136 6.15 -8.82 -9.26
N ARG A 137 6.22 -7.50 -9.46
CA ARG A 137 5.90 -6.85 -10.74
C ARG A 137 6.84 -7.31 -11.85
N ASP A 138 8.13 -7.37 -11.56
CA ASP A 138 9.17 -7.71 -12.53
C ASP A 138 9.12 -9.21 -12.89
N GLU A 139 8.84 -10.08 -11.92
CA GLU A 139 8.55 -11.50 -12.16
C GLU A 139 7.33 -11.66 -13.07
N CYS A 140 6.25 -10.91 -12.82
CA CYS A 140 5.07 -10.91 -13.68
C CYS A 140 5.29 -10.32 -15.07
N ALA A 141 6.21 -9.36 -15.22
CA ALA A 141 6.56 -8.81 -16.53
C ALA A 141 7.29 -9.83 -17.42
N GLN A 142 7.90 -10.86 -16.85
CA GLN A 142 8.64 -11.89 -17.59
C GLN A 142 7.76 -12.98 -18.21
N HIS A 143 6.46 -12.99 -17.91
CA HIS A 143 5.54 -13.99 -18.42
C HIS A 143 4.22 -13.38 -18.87
N THR A 144 3.47 -14.11 -19.67
CA THR A 144 2.15 -13.70 -20.15
C THR A 144 1.07 -13.99 -19.10
N SER A 145 -0.09 -13.33 -19.22
CA SER A 145 -1.25 -13.62 -18.35
C SER A 145 -1.65 -15.09 -18.34
N ALA A 146 -1.56 -15.77 -19.49
CA ALA A 146 -1.83 -17.21 -19.59
C ALA A 146 -0.80 -18.07 -18.84
N GLU A 147 0.47 -17.67 -18.84
CA GLU A 147 1.53 -18.34 -18.09
C GLU A 147 1.42 -18.08 -16.59
N CYS A 148 1.05 -16.84 -16.19
CA CYS A 148 0.76 -16.48 -14.81
C CYS A 148 -0.30 -17.42 -14.22
N GLY A 149 -1.41 -17.62 -14.94
CA GLY A 149 -2.47 -18.57 -14.57
C GLY A 149 -1.92 -19.97 -14.30
N LYS A 150 -1.14 -20.52 -15.24
CA LYS A 150 -0.52 -21.86 -15.10
C LYS A 150 0.41 -21.96 -13.89
N ILE A 151 1.21 -20.92 -13.61
CA ILE A 151 2.10 -20.88 -12.44
C ILE A 151 1.27 -20.94 -11.15
N THR A 152 0.20 -20.14 -11.06
CA THR A 152 -0.67 -20.13 -9.88
C THR A 152 -1.42 -21.44 -9.67
N ASP A 153 -1.87 -22.09 -10.74
CA ASP A 153 -2.54 -23.39 -10.68
C ASP A 153 -1.58 -24.50 -10.26
N SER A 154 -0.37 -24.50 -10.80
CA SER A 154 0.71 -25.41 -10.41
C SER A 154 1.11 -25.22 -8.94
N ALA A 155 1.23 -23.98 -8.46
CA ALA A 155 1.49 -23.69 -7.06
C ALA A 155 0.36 -24.19 -6.15
N ALA A 156 -0.91 -23.96 -6.53
CA ALA A 156 -2.07 -24.46 -5.78
C ALA A 156 -2.12 -25.99 -5.74
N ALA A 157 -1.80 -26.66 -6.85
CA ALA A 157 -1.72 -28.12 -6.91
C ALA A 157 -0.63 -28.67 -5.97
N ARG A 158 0.57 -28.06 -5.96
CA ARG A 158 1.66 -28.45 -5.04
C ARG A 158 1.29 -28.26 -3.57
N LEU A 159 0.63 -27.15 -3.23
CA LEU A 159 0.18 -26.89 -1.85
C LEU A 159 -0.82 -27.95 -1.39
N ARG A 160 -1.79 -28.31 -2.23
CA ARG A 160 -2.77 -29.38 -1.93
C ARG A 160 -2.12 -30.76 -1.80
N ALA A 161 -1.03 -31.00 -2.53
CA ALA A 161 -0.27 -32.23 -2.48
C ALA A 161 0.69 -32.32 -1.28
N THR A 162 0.86 -31.23 -0.51
CA THR A 162 1.79 -31.22 0.64
C THR A 162 1.20 -32.06 1.78
N PRO A 163 1.86 -33.15 2.21
CA PRO A 163 1.33 -34.01 3.27
C PRO A 163 1.27 -33.25 4.60
N ILE A 164 0.11 -33.30 5.26
CA ILE A 164 -0.06 -32.76 6.61
C ILE A 164 0.66 -33.70 7.57
N LEU A 165 1.88 -33.34 7.96
CA LEU A 165 2.59 -34.02 9.04
C LEU A 165 1.85 -33.76 10.34
N LYS A 166 1.03 -34.73 10.77
CA LYS A 166 0.46 -34.72 12.12
C LYS A 166 1.58 -35.12 13.08
N SER A 167 1.96 -34.24 14.01
CA SER A 167 2.79 -34.62 15.15
C SER A 167 2.06 -35.71 15.94
N SER A 168 2.64 -36.90 16.05
CA SER A 168 2.12 -37.94 16.93
C SER A 168 2.22 -37.51 18.40
N PRO A 169 1.26 -37.93 19.25
CA PRO A 169 1.21 -37.56 20.67
C PRO A 169 2.39 -38.10 21.48
#